data_AF-A0A7J6TCE1-F1
#
_entry.id   AF-A0A7J6TCE1-F1
#
_cell.length_a   1.000
_cell.length_b   1.000
_cell.length_c   1.000
_cell.angle_alpha   90.00
_cell.angle_beta   90.00
_cell.angle_gamma   90.00
#
_symmetry.space_group_name_H-M   'P 1'
#
loop_
_entity.id
_entity.type
_entity.pdbx_description
1 polymer ?
#
loop_
_entity_poly.entity_id
_entity_poly.type
_entity_poly.pdbx_seq_one_letter_code
_entity_poly.pdbx_strand_id
1 'polypeptide(L)'
;ATAASTVNADGVHYLQITLASVQNIWGIRAVFEPSSFPRGYTVGVCAEANVTDCDWSSLTAYTTDVNRDSTLVAKFAVRPALHLMFTLRLPAELAEDTFSTEYRLESFE
;
A
#
# COMPACT_ATOMS: atom_id res chain seq x y z
N ALA A 1 -15.52 -3.97 -9.71
CA ALA A 1 -15.03 -4.73 -8.55
C ALA A 1 -13.70 -4.14 -8.13
N THR A 2 -13.35 -4.22 -6.85
CA THR A 2 -12.01 -3.81 -6.41
C THR A 2 -10.97 -4.77 -6.97
N ALA A 3 -9.85 -4.24 -7.47
CA ALA A 3 -8.76 -5.00 -8.05
C ALA A 3 -7.44 -4.54 -7.44
N ALA A 4 -6.46 -5.42 -7.30
CA ALA A 4 -5.08 -5.04 -7.01
C ALA A 4 -4.09 -5.75 -7.92
N SER A 5 -2.97 -5.07 -8.15
CA SER A 5 -1.89 -5.50 -9.03
C SER A 5 -0.55 -5.06 -8.44
N THR A 6 0.47 -5.87 -8.64
CA THR A 6 1.84 -5.46 -8.36
C THR A 6 2.39 -4.67 -9.55
N VAL A 7 3.13 -3.60 -9.25
CA VAL A 7 3.86 -2.79 -10.24
C VAL A 7 5.31 -2.75 -9.78
N ASN A 8 6.25 -3.02 -10.68
CA ASN A 8 7.69 -2.90 -10.42
C ASN A 8 8.21 -1.71 -11.21
N ALA A 9 8.74 -0.70 -10.52
CA ALA A 9 9.32 0.49 -11.15
C ALA A 9 10.53 0.97 -10.35
N ASP A 10 11.65 1.26 -11.03
CA ASP A 10 12.88 1.81 -10.43
C ASP A 10 13.45 0.98 -9.25
N GLY A 11 13.30 -0.35 -9.29
CA GLY A 11 13.73 -1.24 -8.21
C GLY A 11 12.88 -1.16 -6.96
N VAL A 12 11.70 -0.54 -7.04
CA VAL A 12 10.69 -0.49 -5.98
C VAL A 12 9.50 -1.32 -6.40
N HIS A 13 9.00 -2.11 -5.45
CA HIS A 13 7.78 -2.89 -5.60
C HIS A 13 6.60 -2.12 -5.02
N TYR A 14 5.56 -1.98 -5.85
CA TYR A 14 4.33 -1.27 -5.53
C TYR A 14 3.18 -2.28 -5.55
N LEU A 15 2.30 -2.20 -4.56
CA LEU A 15 0.98 -2.82 -4.59
C LEU A 15 -0.04 -1.72 -4.91
N GLN A 16 -0.58 -1.74 -6.13
CA GLN A 16 -1.63 -0.83 -6.56
C GLN A 16 -2.99 -1.47 -6.29
N ILE A 17 -3.90 -0.75 -5.64
CA ILE A 17 -5.28 -1.18 -5.38
C ILE A 17 -6.23 -0.17 -6.01
N THR A 18 -7.14 -0.63 -6.87
CA THR A 18 -8.22 0.16 -7.46
C THR A 18 -9.55 -0.29 -6.86
N LEU A 19 -10.21 0.60 -6.13
CA LEU A 19 -11.52 0.39 -5.53
C LEU A 19 -12.62 0.32 -6.60
N ALA A 20 -13.73 -0.34 -6.27
CA ALA A 20 -14.87 -0.41 -7.19
C ALA A 20 -15.55 0.95 -7.45
N SER A 21 -15.39 1.90 -6.54
CA SER A 21 -15.92 3.26 -6.60
C SER A 21 -15.08 4.17 -5.70
N VAL A 22 -15.24 5.48 -5.84
CA VAL A 22 -14.61 6.44 -4.93
C VAL A 22 -15.13 6.21 -3.50
N GLN A 23 -14.23 6.11 -2.53
CA GLN A 23 -14.54 5.98 -1.11
C GLN A 23 -13.75 6.97 -0.28
N ASN A 24 -14.34 7.45 0.82
CA ASN A 24 -13.61 8.24 1.80
C ASN A 24 -12.85 7.30 2.72
N ILE A 25 -11.52 7.36 2.66
CA ILE A 25 -10.63 6.51 3.45
C ILE A 25 -9.85 7.35 4.46
N TRP A 26 -9.55 6.76 5.61
CA TRP A 26 -8.89 7.42 6.74
C TRP A 26 -7.67 6.65 7.26
N GLY A 27 -7.39 5.50 6.67
CA GLY A 27 -6.24 4.69 7.02
C GLY A 27 -6.14 3.42 6.21
N ILE A 28 -5.03 2.72 6.42
CA ILE A 28 -4.77 1.39 5.90
C ILE A 28 -4.24 0.49 7.03
N ARG A 29 -4.52 -0.80 6.91
CA ARG A 29 -3.92 -1.85 7.72
C ARG A 29 -3.28 -2.86 6.78
N ALA A 30 -1.99 -3.12 6.97
CA ALA A 30 -1.26 -4.16 6.24
C ALA A 30 -0.78 -5.23 7.24
N VAL A 31 -0.90 -6.50 6.86
CA VAL A 31 -0.39 -7.63 7.63
C VAL A 31 0.67 -8.32 6.79
N PHE A 32 1.84 -8.54 7.39
CA PHE A 32 3.00 -9.12 6.74
C PHE A 32 3.25 -10.53 7.24
N GLU A 33 3.85 -11.35 6.38
CA GLU A 33 4.46 -12.58 6.84
C GLU A 33 5.64 -12.26 7.77
N PRO A 34 5.87 -13.05 8.84
CA PRO A 34 6.89 -12.75 9.85
C PRO A 34 8.32 -12.58 9.30
N SER A 35 8.63 -13.17 8.15
CA SER A 35 9.94 -13.11 7.48
C SER A 35 10.08 -11.96 6.47
N SER A 36 9.00 -11.26 6.15
CA SER A 36 8.90 -10.42 4.94
C SER A 36 8.69 -8.93 5.28
N PHE A 37 9.26 -8.49 6.41
CA PHE A 37 9.00 -7.15 6.94
C PHE A 37 9.69 -6.03 6.15
N PRO A 38 8.93 -5.01 5.72
CA PRO A 38 9.51 -3.86 5.05
C PRO A 38 10.24 -2.96 6.04
N ARG A 39 11.34 -2.33 5.60
CA ARG A 39 12.06 -1.31 6.40
C ARG A 39 11.35 0.05 6.39
N GLY A 40 10.34 0.20 5.56
CA GLY A 40 9.52 1.39 5.42
C GLY A 40 8.49 1.20 4.31
N TYR A 41 7.47 2.05 4.32
CA TYR A 41 6.43 2.04 3.29
C TYR A 41 6.07 3.46 2.87
N THR A 42 5.33 3.58 1.77
CA THR A 42 4.63 4.81 1.39
C THR A 42 3.23 4.46 0.92
N VAL A 43 2.29 5.40 1.02
CA VAL A 43 0.87 5.16 0.71
C VAL A 43 0.36 6.28 -0.17
N GLY A 44 0.42 6.12 -1.49
CA GLY A 44 -0.30 6.98 -2.41
C GLY A 44 -1.82 6.81 -2.28
N VAL A 45 -2.55 7.91 -2.32
CA VAL A 45 -4.02 7.95 -2.36
C VAL A 45 -4.43 8.87 -3.50
N CYS A 46 -5.29 8.37 -4.39
CA CYS A 46 -5.70 9.05 -5.62
C CYS A 46 -7.21 8.82 -5.86
N ALA A 47 -7.92 9.82 -6.39
CA ALA A 47 -9.37 9.75 -6.65
C ALA A 47 -9.74 9.94 -8.14
N GLU A 48 -8.73 10.17 -8.97
CA GLU A 48 -8.81 10.34 -10.41
C GLU A 48 -9.37 9.08 -11.06
N ALA A 49 -10.11 9.24 -12.17
CA ALA A 49 -10.77 8.13 -12.84
C ALA A 49 -9.79 7.14 -13.49
N ASN A 50 -8.63 7.64 -13.96
CA ASN A 50 -7.56 6.83 -14.51
C ASN A 50 -6.33 6.89 -13.60
N VAL A 51 -5.73 5.73 -13.35
CA VAL A 51 -4.58 5.60 -12.47
C VAL A 51 -3.32 6.35 -12.97
N THR A 52 -3.24 6.59 -14.28
CA THR A 52 -2.16 7.33 -14.93
C THR A 52 -2.22 8.83 -14.68
N ASP A 53 -3.40 9.34 -14.31
CA ASP A 53 -3.63 10.75 -14.04
C ASP A 53 -3.37 11.09 -12.56
N CYS A 54 -3.15 10.07 -11.73
CA CYS A 54 -2.85 10.22 -10.31
C CYS A 54 -1.50 10.92 -10.11
N ASP A 55 -1.52 12.04 -9.37
CA ASP A 55 -0.30 12.62 -8.82
C ASP A 55 0.10 11.90 -7.53
N TRP A 56 0.96 10.88 -7.69
CA TRP A 56 1.48 10.07 -6.58
C TRP A 56 2.50 10.82 -5.69
N SER A 57 2.84 12.07 -6.00
CA SER A 57 3.95 12.79 -5.37
C SER A 57 3.75 13.20 -3.90
N SER A 58 2.67 12.79 -3.21
CA SER A 58 2.25 13.46 -1.97
C SER A 58 2.02 12.62 -0.71
N LEU A 59 2.37 11.33 -0.62
CA LEU A 59 2.14 10.58 0.63
C LEU A 59 3.25 9.57 0.98
N THR A 60 4.39 10.10 1.43
CA THR A 60 5.45 9.33 2.08
C THR A 60 5.19 9.25 3.58
N ALA A 61 4.86 8.06 4.10
CA ALA A 61 4.70 7.81 5.53
C ALA A 61 5.84 6.89 6.01
N TYR A 62 6.90 7.49 6.55
CA TYR A 62 7.94 6.72 7.23
C TYR A 62 7.38 6.20 8.57
N THR A 63 7.36 4.90 8.81
CA THR A 63 7.23 4.39 10.19
C THR A 63 8.50 3.66 10.59
N THR A 64 9.01 4.03 11.75
CA THR A 64 10.06 3.31 12.46
C THR A 64 9.50 2.21 13.36
N ASP A 65 8.19 2.23 13.67
CA ASP A 65 7.59 1.33 14.66
C ASP A 65 6.70 0.28 13.99
N VAL A 66 7.34 -0.83 13.66
CA VAL A 66 6.68 -2.07 13.33
C VAL A 66 6.47 -2.84 14.64
N ASN A 67 5.22 -3.06 15.03
CA ASN A 67 4.89 -3.85 16.21
C ASN A 67 5.25 -5.33 16.01
N ARG A 68 5.46 -6.06 17.13
CA ARG A 68 5.76 -7.50 17.19
C ARG A 68 4.78 -8.39 16.39
N ASP A 69 3.57 -7.91 16.11
CA ASP A 69 2.47 -8.71 15.55
C ASP A 69 2.38 -8.67 14.01
N SER A 70 3.43 -8.24 13.33
CA SER A 70 3.46 -8.20 11.86
C SER A 70 2.36 -7.40 11.19
N THR A 71 1.85 -6.41 11.92
CA THR A 71 0.80 -5.52 11.46
C THR A 71 1.31 -4.09 11.42
N LEU A 72 1.06 -3.43 10.30
CA LEU A 72 1.22 -2.01 10.13
C LEU A 72 -0.16 -1.35 10.08
N VAL A 73 -0.36 -0.28 10.85
CA VAL A 73 -1.54 0.57 10.76
C VAL A 73 -1.08 2.00 10.45
N ALA A 74 -1.51 2.53 9.31
CA ALA A 74 -1.27 3.92 8.94
C ALA A 74 -2.60 4.67 8.95
N LYS A 75 -2.70 5.72 9.77
CA LYS A 75 -3.87 6.62 9.79
C LYS A 75 -3.49 7.96 9.17
N PHE A 76 -4.42 8.55 8.42
CA PHE A 76 -4.24 9.84 7.78
C PHE A 76 -5.56 10.60 7.73
N ALA A 77 -5.52 11.89 7.36
CA ALA A 77 -6.73 12.70 7.21
C ALA A 77 -7.67 12.06 6.19
N VAL A 78 -8.98 12.11 6.43
CA VAL A 78 -9.98 11.53 5.53
C VAL A 78 -9.82 12.14 4.13
N ARG A 79 -9.66 11.29 3.11
CA ARG A 79 -9.56 11.72 1.70
C ARG A 79 -10.37 10.79 0.79
N PRO A 80 -10.96 11.30 -0.30
CA PRO A 80 -11.55 10.46 -1.32
C PRO A 80 -10.45 9.65 -2.03
N ALA A 81 -10.76 8.40 -2.34
CA ALA A 81 -9.85 7.48 -3.02
C ALA A 81 -10.62 6.58 -3.99
N LEU A 82 -10.10 6.45 -5.20
CA LEU A 82 -10.40 5.37 -6.14
C LEU A 82 -9.20 4.43 -6.29
N HIS A 83 -7.99 4.97 -6.18
CA HIS A 83 -6.74 4.24 -6.31
C HIS A 83 -5.87 4.44 -5.06
N LEU A 84 -5.20 3.38 -4.65
CA LEU A 84 -4.21 3.35 -3.59
C LEU A 84 -2.92 2.75 -4.14
N MET A 85 -1.79 3.29 -3.72
CA MET A 85 -0.48 2.79 -4.09
C MET A 85 0.34 2.55 -2.83
N PHE A 86 0.66 1.29 -2.55
CA PHE A 86 1.44 0.91 -1.38
C PHE A 86 2.83 0.50 -1.80
N THR A 87 3.85 1.25 -1.40
CA THR A 87 5.24 0.87 -1.70
C THR A 87 5.86 0.21 -0.51
N LEU A 88 6.58 -0.88 -0.71
CA LEU A 88 7.33 -1.54 0.34
C LEU A 88 8.82 -1.46 0.02
N ARG A 89 9.58 -0.79 0.89
CA ARG A 89 11.04 -0.80 0.75
C ARG A 89 11.57 -2.03 1.49
N LEU A 90 11.79 -3.09 0.73
CA LEU A 90 12.45 -4.28 1.25
C LEU A 90 13.95 -4.03 1.48
N PRO A 91 14.60 -4.77 2.40
CA PRO A 91 16.04 -4.93 2.39
C PRO A 91 16.51 -5.40 1.00
N ALA A 92 17.66 -4.90 0.53
CA ALA A 92 18.24 -5.25 -0.78
C ALA A 92 18.56 -6.75 -0.98
N GLU A 93 18.42 -7.55 0.08
CA GLU A 93 18.72 -8.98 0.15
C GLU A 93 17.49 -9.87 -0.10
N LEU A 94 16.27 -9.30 -0.11
CA LEU A 94 15.05 -10.05 -0.42
C LEU A 94 14.78 -10.03 -1.93
N ALA A 95 14.55 -11.22 -2.50
CA ALA A 95 14.31 -11.39 -3.93
C ALA A 95 12.88 -10.95 -4.32
N GLU A 96 12.68 -10.61 -5.59
CA GLU A 96 11.41 -10.08 -6.13
C GLU A 96 10.22 -11.05 -5.94
N ASP A 97 10.51 -12.35 -5.79
CA ASP A 97 9.55 -13.43 -5.57
C ASP A 97 9.08 -13.57 -4.11
N THR A 98 9.59 -12.73 -3.20
CA THR A 98 9.16 -12.70 -1.79
C THR A 98 7.79 -12.02 -1.62
N PHE A 99 7.25 -11.39 -2.66
CA PHE A 99 5.93 -10.78 -2.60
C PHE A 99 4.84 -11.83 -2.82
N SER A 100 4.08 -12.10 -1.77
CA SER A 100 2.80 -12.77 -1.93
C SER A 100 1.90 -11.93 -2.83
N THR A 101 1.35 -12.56 -3.87
CA THR A 101 0.28 -12.01 -4.70
C THR A 101 -1.09 -12.13 -4.02
N GLU A 102 -1.13 -12.78 -2.84
CA GLU A 102 -2.33 -12.92 -2.03
C GLU A 102 -2.51 -11.68 -1.15
N TYR A 103 -3.55 -10.91 -1.43
CA TYR A 103 -4.00 -9.80 -0.59
C TYR A 103 -5.48 -9.97 -0.28
N ARG A 104 -5.87 -9.52 0.92
CA ARG A 104 -7.28 -9.39 1.31
C ARG A 104 -7.57 -7.95 1.66
N LEU A 105 -8.66 -7.44 1.10
CA LEU A 105 -9.19 -6.13 1.46
C LEU A 105 -10.36 -6.36 2.39
N GLU A 106 -10.22 -5.87 3.61
CA GLU A 106 -11.26 -5.95 4.64
C GLU A 106 -11.60 -4.53 5.10
N SER A 107 -12.90 -4.24 5.21
CA SER A 107 -13.39 -3.06 5.91
C SER A 107 -13.41 -3.37 7.41
N PHE A 108 -12.82 -2.50 8.21
CA PHE A 108 -12.88 -2.60 9.67
C PHE A 108 -13.78 -1.48 10.21
N GLU A 109 -14.61 -1.81 11.20
CA GLU A 109 -15.45 -0.86 11.96
C GLU A 109 -14.61 -0.02 12.94
#